data_AF-Q0CK95-F1
#
_entry.id   AF-Q0CK95-F1
#
_cell.length_a   1.000
_cell.length_b   1.000
_cell.length_c   1.000
_cell.angle_alpha   90.00
_cell.angle_beta   90.00
_cell.angle_gamma   90.00
#
_symmetry.space_group_name_H-M   'P 1'
#
loop_
_entity.id
_entity.type
_entity.pdbx_description
1 polymer ?
#
loop_
_entity_poly.entity_id
_entity_poly.type
_entity_poly.pdbx_seq_one_letter_code
_entity_poly.pdbx_strand_id
1 'polypeptide(L)'
;MFENPDSTIPEDLKPPRYPEIYDDMDPEAGSQADELIRRQPLFYLYRVFNGGLNKTHLSALADPPVLTRQHLVKHAGRQWMGNLMALRGALINMCNAWPSVPGKPAGDKACPIEFSPEEVTKQAEDEPMWYNLNELVAHWRDELAGLSEEG
;
A
#
# COMPACT_ATOMS: atom_id res chain seq x y z
N MET A 1 3.18 3.26 -11.83
CA MET A 1 3.37 2.59 -13.14
C MET A 1 3.32 1.07 -13.05
N PHE A 2 3.89 0.45 -12.00
CA PHE A 2 3.86 -1.02 -11.79
C PHE A 2 2.86 -1.49 -10.73
N GLU A 3 2.09 -0.55 -10.17
CA GLU A 3 0.99 -0.86 -9.25
C GLU A 3 -0.21 -1.38 -10.04
N ASN A 4 -0.98 -2.27 -9.41
CA ASN A 4 -2.23 -2.75 -9.97
C ASN A 4 -3.16 -1.56 -10.22
N PRO A 5 -3.57 -1.29 -11.48
CA PRO A 5 -4.51 -0.21 -11.76
C PRO A 5 -5.94 -0.56 -11.33
N ASP A 6 -6.24 -1.84 -11.10
CA ASP A 6 -7.56 -2.31 -10.70
C ASP A 6 -7.71 -2.31 -9.17
N SER A 7 -8.96 -2.20 -8.69
CA SER A 7 -9.29 -2.24 -7.26
C SER A 7 -8.99 -3.59 -6.61
N THR A 8 -8.95 -4.66 -7.40
CA THR A 8 -8.66 -6.02 -6.96
C THR A 8 -7.61 -6.66 -7.86
N ILE A 9 -6.89 -7.64 -7.32
CA ILE A 9 -5.91 -8.39 -8.11
C ILE A 9 -6.68 -9.34 -9.02
N PRO A 10 -6.48 -9.26 -10.35
CA PRO A 10 -7.15 -10.16 -11.28
C PRO A 10 -6.73 -11.61 -11.03
N GLU A 11 -7.73 -12.50 -10.96
CA GLU A 11 -7.52 -13.95 -10.79
C GLU A 11 -6.95 -14.59 -12.05
N ASP A 12 -7.26 -14.01 -13.22
CA ASP A 12 -6.85 -14.48 -14.53
C ASP A 12 -6.06 -13.43 -15.33
N LEU A 13 -5.31 -13.90 -16.33
CA LEU A 13 -4.52 -13.08 -17.24
C LEU A 13 -5.31 -12.82 -18.53
N LYS A 14 -6.49 -12.22 -18.41
CA LYS A 14 -7.27 -11.80 -19.58
C LYS A 14 -6.68 -10.52 -20.19
N PRO A 15 -6.49 -10.47 -21.51
CA PRO A 15 -6.13 -9.22 -22.17
C PRO A 15 -7.18 -8.14 -21.88
N PRO A 16 -6.75 -6.93 -21.51
CA PRO A 16 -7.68 -5.84 -21.23
C PRO A 16 -8.42 -5.44 -22.51
N ARG A 17 -9.67 -5.00 -22.35
CA ARG A 17 -10.55 -4.61 -23.44
C ARG A 17 -11.23 -3.30 -23.11
N TYR A 18 -11.38 -2.47 -24.13
CA TYR A 18 -12.18 -1.26 -24.02
C TYR A 18 -13.61 -1.58 -23.58
N PRO A 19 -14.25 -0.69 -22.81
CA PRO A 19 -15.68 -0.76 -22.55
C PRO A 19 -16.46 -0.78 -23.87
N GLU A 20 -17.57 -1.51 -23.91
CA GLU A 20 -18.43 -1.56 -25.12
C GLU A 20 -18.96 -0.19 -25.53
N ILE A 21 -19.09 0.73 -24.56
CA ILE A 21 -19.57 2.10 -24.75
C ILE A 21 -18.45 3.11 -25.08
N TYR A 22 -17.21 2.67 -25.31
CA TYR A 22 -16.05 3.55 -25.45
C TYR A 22 -16.24 4.66 -26.50
N ASP A 23 -16.81 4.32 -27.66
CA ASP A 23 -17.04 5.28 -28.75
C ASP A 23 -18.06 6.36 -28.40
N ASP A 24 -18.92 6.12 -27.39
CA ASP A 24 -19.94 7.04 -26.90
C ASP A 24 -19.50 7.82 -25.65
N MET A 25 -18.29 7.55 -25.12
CA MET A 25 -17.79 8.22 -23.92
C MET A 25 -17.41 9.68 -24.21
N ASP A 26 -17.57 10.55 -23.21
CA ASP A 26 -17.01 11.89 -23.29
C ASP A 26 -15.46 11.84 -23.31
N PRO A 27 -14.78 12.91 -23.76
CA PRO A 27 -13.32 12.90 -23.92
C PRO A 27 -12.54 12.60 -22.63
N GLU A 28 -13.03 13.02 -21.47
CA GLU A 28 -12.35 12.80 -20.19
C GLU A 28 -12.47 11.32 -19.79
N ALA A 29 -13.68 10.77 -19.85
CA ALA A 29 -13.92 9.36 -19.55
C ALA A 29 -13.21 8.43 -20.56
N GLY A 30 -13.14 8.81 -21.84
CA GLY A 30 -12.36 8.10 -22.86
C GLY A 30 -10.86 8.11 -22.56
N SER A 31 -10.31 9.26 -22.16
CA SER A 31 -8.90 9.39 -21.74
C SER A 31 -8.57 8.50 -20.53
N GLN A 32 -9.46 8.43 -19.54
CA GLN A 32 -9.30 7.55 -18.39
C GLN A 32 -9.34 6.06 -18.79
N ALA A 33 -10.24 5.69 -19.70
CA ALA A 33 -10.28 4.34 -20.25
C ALA A 33 -8.98 3.98 -20.99
N ASP A 34 -8.44 4.90 -21.81
CA ASP A 34 -7.15 4.72 -22.48
C ASP A 34 -5.99 4.56 -21.50
N GLU A 35 -5.96 5.34 -20.43
CA GLU A 35 -4.95 5.27 -19.38
C GLU A 35 -4.97 3.92 -18.65
N LEU A 36 -6.17 3.44 -18.33
CA LEU A 36 -6.42 2.15 -17.70
C LEU A 36 -5.95 1.00 -18.61
N ILE A 37 -6.39 1.00 -19.88
CA ILE A 37 -5.99 -0.01 -20.88
C ILE A 37 -4.49 0.01 -21.13
N ARG A 38 -3.82 1.16 -21.03
CA ARG A 38 -2.35 1.24 -21.13
C ARG A 38 -1.65 0.64 -19.91
N ARG A 39 -2.21 0.79 -18.71
CA ARG A 39 -1.58 0.34 -17.45
C ARG A 39 -1.79 -1.15 -17.16
N GLN A 40 -2.96 -1.69 -17.46
CA GLN A 40 -3.29 -3.10 -17.17
C GLN A 40 -2.28 -4.10 -17.79
N PRO A 41 -1.95 -4.03 -19.11
CA PRO A 41 -0.97 -4.93 -19.72
C PRO A 41 0.40 -4.79 -19.08
N LEU A 42 0.82 -3.58 -18.75
CA LEU A 42 2.13 -3.33 -18.15
C LEU A 42 2.23 -3.98 -16.76
N PHE A 43 1.19 -3.85 -15.94
CA PHE A 43 1.11 -4.53 -14.66
C PHE A 43 1.17 -6.06 -14.82
N TYR A 44 0.40 -6.63 -15.76
CA TYR A 44 0.41 -8.07 -16.01
C TYR A 44 1.77 -8.58 -16.47
N LEU A 45 2.38 -7.91 -17.45
CA LEU A 45 3.69 -8.27 -17.98
C LEU A 45 4.74 -8.16 -16.87
N TYR A 46 4.70 -7.10 -16.07
CA TYR A 46 5.58 -6.95 -14.91
C TYR A 46 5.43 -8.13 -13.95
N ARG A 47 4.20 -8.48 -13.54
CA ARG A 47 3.94 -9.56 -12.59
C ARG A 47 4.37 -10.92 -13.13
N VAL A 48 4.01 -11.25 -14.37
CA VAL A 48 4.32 -12.54 -15.01
C VAL A 48 5.82 -12.71 -15.23
N PHE A 49 6.47 -11.71 -15.84
CA PHE A 49 7.89 -11.83 -16.15
C PHE A 49 8.76 -11.74 -14.90
N ASN A 50 8.45 -10.87 -13.93
CA ASN A 50 9.22 -10.87 -12.68
C ASN A 50 8.99 -12.16 -11.88
N GLY A 51 7.76 -12.67 -11.82
CA GLY A 51 7.47 -13.94 -11.15
C GLY A 51 8.18 -15.14 -11.78
N GLY A 52 8.20 -15.21 -13.12
CA GLY A 52 8.79 -16.34 -13.84
C GLY A 52 10.31 -16.26 -14.03
N LEU A 53 10.85 -15.07 -14.30
CA LEU A 53 12.25 -14.88 -14.69
C LEU A 53 13.13 -14.34 -13.57
N ASN A 54 12.57 -13.60 -12.60
CA ASN A 54 13.33 -12.96 -11.53
C ASN A 54 13.07 -13.63 -10.18
N LYS A 55 13.62 -14.84 -10.03
CA LYS A 55 13.46 -15.65 -8.80
C LYS A 55 13.92 -14.91 -7.54
N THR A 56 14.98 -14.12 -7.65
CA THR A 56 15.49 -13.29 -6.53
C THR A 56 14.46 -12.25 -6.11
N HIS A 57 13.85 -11.55 -7.08
CA HIS A 57 12.79 -10.60 -6.78
C HIS A 57 11.57 -11.26 -6.15
N LEU A 58 11.11 -12.40 -6.68
CA LEU A 58 9.99 -13.14 -6.10
C LEU A 58 10.29 -13.61 -4.66
N SER A 59 11.50 -14.12 -4.42
CA SER A 59 11.93 -14.51 -3.08
C SER A 59 11.99 -13.33 -2.12
N ALA A 60 12.39 -12.14 -2.60
CA ALA A 60 12.38 -10.93 -1.80
C ALA A 60 10.95 -10.52 -1.43
N LEU A 61 9.99 -10.58 -2.36
CA LEU A 61 8.58 -10.28 -2.08
C LEU A 61 7.94 -11.26 -1.08
N ALA A 62 8.44 -12.50 -1.01
CA ALA A 62 8.01 -13.50 -0.04
C ALA A 62 8.68 -13.37 1.35
N ASP A 63 9.67 -12.48 1.51
CA ASP A 63 10.37 -12.28 2.77
C ASP A 63 9.43 -11.67 3.82
N PRO A 64 9.16 -12.34 4.96
CA PRO A 64 8.17 -11.91 5.95
C PRO A 64 8.27 -10.43 6.41
N PRO A 65 9.48 -9.86 6.62
CA PRO A 65 9.63 -8.45 6.99
C PRO A 65 9.29 -7.45 5.89
N VAL A 66 9.09 -7.85 4.64
CA VAL A 66 8.89 -6.90 3.52
C VAL A 66 7.63 -6.07 3.71
N LEU A 67 6.51 -6.68 4.10
CA LEU A 67 5.28 -5.92 4.34
C LEU A 67 5.47 -4.94 5.50
N THR A 68 6.03 -5.40 6.62
CA THR A 68 6.29 -4.54 7.79
C THR A 68 7.18 -3.34 7.43
N ARG A 69 8.24 -3.56 6.65
CA ARG A 69 9.13 -2.50 6.14
C ARG A 69 8.41 -1.54 5.20
N GLN A 70 7.64 -2.08 4.24
CA GLN A 70 6.88 -1.25 3.29
C GLN A 70 5.86 -0.36 4.02
N HIS A 71 5.14 -0.91 5.00
CA HIS A 71 4.21 -0.15 5.82
C HIS A 71 4.91 0.99 6.56
N LEU A 72 6.02 0.70 7.25
CA LEU A 72 6.78 1.72 7.97
C LEU A 72 7.27 2.84 7.04
N VAL A 73 7.87 2.49 5.90
CA VAL A 73 8.35 3.47 4.91
C VAL A 73 7.21 4.31 4.36
N LYS A 74 6.07 3.69 4.03
CA LYS A 74 4.88 4.38 3.51
C LYS A 74 4.37 5.44 4.50
N HIS A 75 4.31 5.12 5.78
CA HIS A 75 3.82 6.05 6.79
C HIS A 75 4.86 7.12 7.16
N ALA A 76 6.14 6.76 7.25
CA ALA A 76 7.22 7.72 7.52
C ALA A 76 7.43 8.73 6.38
N GLY A 77 7.14 8.34 5.13
CA GLY A 77 7.26 9.21 3.96
C GLY A 77 6.20 10.32 3.88
N ARG A 78 5.12 10.26 4.67
CA ARG A 78 4.05 11.26 4.67
C ARG A 78 4.35 12.40 5.65
N GLN A 79 5.34 13.22 5.33
CA GLN A 79 5.89 14.24 6.25
C GLN A 79 4.90 15.35 6.65
N TRP A 80 4.00 15.76 5.75
CA TRP A 80 3.10 16.91 5.95
C TRP A 80 1.64 16.53 6.20
N MET A 81 1.29 15.27 6.02
CA MET A 81 -0.04 14.68 6.25
C MET A 81 0.07 13.44 7.14
N GLY A 82 1.04 13.48 8.06
CA GLY A 82 1.48 12.32 8.82
C GLY A 82 0.37 11.74 9.68
N ASN A 83 -0.11 10.57 9.30
CA ASN A 83 -0.97 9.75 10.14
C ASN A 83 -0.10 9.15 11.26
N LEU A 84 0.07 9.92 12.35
CA LEU A 84 0.89 9.53 13.50
C LEU A 84 0.39 8.24 14.15
N MET A 85 -0.92 8.01 14.14
CA MET A 85 -1.54 6.78 14.65
C MET A 85 -1.05 5.56 13.85
N ALA A 86 -1.12 5.61 12.52
CA ALA A 86 -0.65 4.53 11.66
C ALA A 86 0.88 4.39 11.67
N LEU A 87 1.61 5.50 11.78
CA LEU A 87 3.08 5.45 11.92
C LEU A 87 3.49 4.74 13.22
N ARG A 88 2.83 5.07 14.34
CA ARG A 88 3.10 4.42 15.63
C ARG A 88 2.77 2.93 15.58
N GLY A 89 1.61 2.55 15.02
CA GLY A 89 1.25 1.15 14.79
C GLY A 89 2.29 0.41 13.93
N ALA A 90 2.76 1.04 12.85
CA ALA A 90 3.81 0.47 11.99
C ALA A 90 5.16 0.31 12.72
N LEU A 91 5.53 1.26 13.59
CA LEU A 91 6.74 1.17 14.42
C LEU A 91 6.62 0.03 15.44
N ILE A 92 5.50 -0.10 16.14
CA ILE A 92 5.25 -1.20 17.09
C ILE A 92 5.33 -2.56 16.38
N ASN A 93 4.70 -2.68 15.20
CA ASN A 93 4.78 -3.90 14.39
C ASN A 93 6.22 -4.21 13.95
N MET A 94 7.02 -3.18 13.63
CA MET A 94 8.44 -3.35 13.30
C MET A 94 9.27 -3.79 14.51
N CYS A 95 8.98 -3.29 15.72
CA CYS A 95 9.61 -3.77 16.95
C CYS A 95 9.34 -5.25 17.17
N ASN A 96 8.09 -5.69 17.00
CA ASN A 96 7.69 -7.09 17.12
C ASN A 96 8.37 -7.98 16.07
N ALA A 97 8.52 -7.49 14.84
CA ALA A 97 9.19 -8.20 13.74
C ALA A 97 10.72 -8.08 13.76
N TRP A 98 11.30 -7.27 14.66
CA TRP A 98 12.73 -6.96 14.70
C TRP A 98 13.66 -8.19 14.72
N PRO A 99 13.34 -9.29 15.44
CA PRO A 99 14.14 -10.51 15.41
C PRO A 99 14.37 -11.07 14.00
N SER A 100 13.40 -10.90 13.10
CA SER A 100 13.41 -11.41 11.72
C SER A 100 14.10 -10.49 10.72
N VAL A 101 14.49 -9.27 11.12
CA VAL A 101 15.09 -8.26 10.21
C VAL A 101 16.56 -8.64 9.89
N PRO A 102 16.94 -8.93 8.63
CA PRO A 102 18.33 -9.19 8.27
C PRO A 102 19.22 -7.93 8.33
N GLY A 103 20.55 -8.13 8.37
CA GLY A 103 21.54 -7.05 8.27
C GLY A 103 21.87 -6.30 9.57
N LYS A 104 21.50 -6.87 10.73
CA LYS A 104 21.78 -6.28 12.06
C LYS A 104 23.29 -6.24 12.35
N PRO A 105 23.82 -5.17 13.00
CA PRO A 105 25.21 -5.10 13.40
C PRO A 105 25.61 -6.29 14.28
N ALA A 106 26.87 -6.72 14.17
CA ALA A 106 27.40 -7.77 15.04
C ALA A 106 27.38 -7.28 16.50
N GLY A 107 26.65 -7.98 17.36
CA GLY A 107 26.57 -7.70 18.79
C GLY A 107 25.28 -7.06 19.28
N ASP A 108 24.51 -6.41 18.40
CA ASP A 108 23.27 -5.73 18.78
C ASP A 108 22.05 -6.33 18.07
N LYS A 109 21.24 -7.05 18.85
CA LYS A 109 20.03 -7.74 18.38
C LYS A 109 18.75 -7.07 18.87
N ALA A 110 18.86 -6.08 19.76
CA ALA A 110 17.72 -5.37 20.31
C ALA A 110 17.15 -4.39 19.27
N CYS A 111 15.85 -4.12 19.35
CA CYS A 111 15.25 -3.06 18.57
C CYS A 111 15.77 -1.71 19.09
N PRO A 112 16.17 -0.77 18.22
CA PRO A 112 16.69 0.53 18.65
C PRO A 112 15.63 1.44 19.30
N ILE A 113 14.37 1.05 19.22
CA ILE A 113 13.23 1.74 19.80
C ILE A 113 12.43 0.75 20.64
N GLU A 114 11.82 1.26 21.70
CA GLU A 114 10.97 0.51 22.60
C GLU A 114 9.70 1.30 22.90
N PHE A 115 8.63 0.58 23.19
CA PHE A 115 7.35 1.16 23.60
C PHE A 115 6.97 0.55 24.93
N SER A 116 6.42 1.36 25.83
CA SER A 116 5.91 0.84 27.09
C SER A 116 4.68 -0.05 26.87
N PRO A 117 4.37 -0.99 27.78
CA PRO A 117 3.15 -1.79 27.69
C PRO A 117 1.88 -0.94 27.61
N GLU A 118 1.86 0.21 28.31
CA GLU A 118 0.76 1.18 28.29
C GLU A 118 0.61 1.81 26.90
N GLU A 119 1.73 2.14 26.25
CA GLU A 119 1.74 2.71 24.90
C GLU A 119 1.20 1.73 23.85
N VAL A 120 1.59 0.46 23.94
CA VAL A 120 1.10 -0.61 23.06
C VAL A 120 -0.39 -0.85 23.28
N THR A 121 -0.83 -0.90 24.54
CA THR A 121 -2.24 -1.09 24.89
C THR A 121 -3.09 0.07 24.37
N LYS A 122 -2.65 1.30 24.61
CA LYS A 122 -3.33 2.50 24.12
C LYS A 122 -3.42 2.52 22.59
N GLN A 123 -2.35 2.12 21.88
CA GLN A 123 -2.40 2.00 20.42
C GLN A 123 -3.51 1.02 19.99
N ALA A 124 -3.57 -0.17 20.60
CA ALA A 124 -4.56 -1.17 20.25
C ALA A 124 -6.00 -0.72 20.53
N GLU A 125 -6.21 0.13 21.53
CA GLU A 125 -7.52 0.72 21.85
C GLU A 125 -7.91 1.87 20.91
N ASP A 126 -6.97 2.76 20.58
CA ASP A 126 -7.23 3.97 19.79
C ASP A 126 -7.31 3.69 18.28
N GLU A 127 -6.53 2.73 17.78
CA GLU A 127 -6.36 2.46 16.35
C GLU A 127 -7.67 2.08 15.63
N PRO A 128 -8.56 1.23 16.16
CA PRO A 128 -9.84 0.93 15.53
C PRO A 128 -10.74 2.17 15.34
N MET A 129 -10.81 3.04 16.35
CA MET A 129 -11.59 4.27 16.27
C MET A 129 -11.04 5.19 15.17
N TRP A 130 -9.72 5.31 15.11
CA TRP A 130 -9.05 6.10 14.07
C TRP A 130 -9.33 5.57 12.65
N TYR A 131 -9.34 4.24 12.45
CA TYR A 131 -9.71 3.65 11.17
C TYR A 131 -11.16 3.99 10.78
N ASN A 132 -12.11 3.83 11.69
CA ASN A 132 -13.52 4.17 11.45
C ASN A 132 -13.71 5.64 11.09
N LEU A 133 -12.99 6.54 11.76
CA LEU A 133 -13.04 7.98 11.46
C LEU A 133 -12.47 8.29 10.07
N ASN A 134 -11.37 7.65 9.68
CA ASN A 134 -10.80 7.85 8.33
C ASN A 134 -11.70 7.31 7.24
N GLU A 135 -12.35 6.16 7.45
CA GLU A 135 -13.32 5.60 6.52
C GLU A 135 -14.50 6.55 6.32
N LEU A 136 -15.03 7.11 7.42
CA LEU A 136 -16.10 8.11 7.36
C LEU A 136 -15.67 9.37 6.61
N VAL A 137 -14.47 9.88 6.87
CA VAL A 137 -13.93 11.06 6.17
C VAL A 137 -13.74 10.76 4.68
N ALA A 138 -13.25 9.57 4.32
CA ALA A 138 -13.09 9.16 2.93
C ALA A 138 -14.44 9.08 2.21
N HIS A 139 -15.45 8.47 2.83
CA HIS A 139 -16.82 8.42 2.30
C HIS A 139 -17.37 9.83 1.98
N TRP A 140 -17.25 10.77 2.93
CA TRP A 140 -17.72 12.13 2.71
C TRP A 140 -16.89 12.90 1.67
N ARG A 141 -15.60 12.58 1.52
CA ARG A 141 -14.74 13.17 0.49
C ARG A 141 -15.18 12.75 -0.91
N ASP A 142 -15.55 11.49 -1.09
CA ASP A 142 -16.04 10.96 -2.37
C ASP A 142 -17.40 11.59 -2.73
N GLU A 143 -18.32 11.71 -1.76
CA GLU A 143 -19.63 12.36 -1.94
C GLU A 143 -19.53 13.86 -2.28
N LEU A 144 -18.52 14.57 -1.75
CA LEU A 144 -18.34 16.01 -1.94
C LEU A 144 -17.49 16.39 -3.16
N ALA A 145 -17.38 15.49 -4.15
CA ALA A 145 -16.66 15.68 -5.41
C ALA A 145 -15.13 15.88 -5.27
N GLY A 146 -14.47 15.02 -4.49
CA GLY A 146 -13.06 14.71 -4.72
C GLY A 146 -12.07 15.82 -4.35
N LEU A 147 -12.26 16.46 -3.20
CA LEU A 147 -11.18 17.23 -2.57
C LEU A 147 -10.02 16.29 -2.27
N SER A 148 -9.02 16.26 -3.17
CA SER A 148 -7.85 15.43 -3.01
C SER A 148 -7.06 15.87 -1.76
N GLU A 149 -6.27 14.98 -1.19
CA GLU A 149 -5.35 15.38 -0.10
C GLU A 149 -4.28 16.41 -0.56
N GLU A 150 -4.18 16.65 -1.87
CA GLU A 150 -3.21 17.57 -2.47
C GLU A 150 -3.80 18.98 -2.74
N GLY A 151 -5.08 19.21 -2.43
CA GLY A 151 -5.78 20.47 -2.69
C GLY A 151 -6.50 20.51 -4.03
#